data_AF-A0A0C2WRW4-F1
#
_entry.id   AF-A0A0C2WRW4-F1
#
_cell.length_a   1.000
_cell.length_b   1.000
_cell.length_c   1.000
_cell.angle_alpha   90.00
_cell.angle_beta   90.00
_cell.angle_gamma   90.00
#
_symmetry.space_group_name_H-M   'P 1'
#
loop_
_entity.id
_entity.type
_entity.pdbx_description
1 polymer ?
#
loop_
_entity_poly.entity_id
_entity_poly.type
_entity_poly.pdbx_seq_one_letter_code
_entity_poly.pdbx_strand_id
1 'polypeptide(L)'
;MGGCGKTQLVSYFLQEYPNLYAQTVYVDASSSASIKADFQTWARALGSGHERDAWEDALRLLHDVPKGEQWILVLDNADDPTLDLVPLLPKNVHLIILITSRNRDLDNLATTYHLELGEMDADEAMAVLLQAARRQLPLYDQEMHSAQDLLKELGCLAVALVQAGTYCHQLSSTIGNIFRPYTFSQYLSLFHLHRAELMKKKGSTSLDSYQQGVYTTFDISYKVLPQKSREFLHLISSFHHTDIPLPAFAEAARNGFEDPFSYLPRPEDYASIITKLKQLLCTNAGWNELQAQEFAQILRSFSLVTASSINDHLFLQLHPLVQTWLRDMDSVNSRQYQAMAIQVLTACGSEKNFELNRYLLPHI
;
A
#
# COMPACT_ATOMS: atom_id res chain seq x y z
N MET A 1 -3.95 1.08 -0.69
CA MET A 1 -2.78 0.18 -0.57
C MET A 1 -2.90 -1.01 -1.51
N GLY A 2 -1.78 -1.61 -1.95
CA GLY A 2 -1.81 -2.89 -2.67
C GLY A 2 -2.11 -4.08 -1.75
N GLY A 3 -2.89 -5.06 -2.20
CA GLY A 3 -3.15 -6.26 -1.42
C GLY A 3 -4.28 -6.21 -0.39
N CYS A 4 -5.07 -5.12 -0.34
CA CYS A 4 -6.25 -5.01 0.53
C CYS A 4 -7.54 -5.65 -0.03
N GLY A 5 -7.50 -6.26 -1.22
CA GLY A 5 -8.65 -7.01 -1.76
C GLY A 5 -9.65 -6.21 -2.62
N LYS A 6 -9.27 -5.05 -3.18
CA LYS A 6 -10.16 -4.25 -4.05
C LYS A 6 -10.73 -5.05 -5.22
N THR A 7 -9.87 -5.75 -5.97
CA THR A 7 -10.27 -6.60 -7.10
C THR A 7 -11.20 -7.73 -6.65
N GLN A 8 -10.89 -8.37 -5.51
CA GLN A 8 -11.73 -9.43 -4.94
C GLN A 8 -13.09 -8.92 -4.47
N LEU A 9 -13.15 -7.72 -3.90
CA LEU A 9 -14.40 -7.08 -3.47
C LEU A 9 -15.32 -6.83 -4.68
N VAL A 10 -14.78 -6.31 -5.77
CA VAL A 10 -15.53 -6.09 -7.01
C VAL A 10 -15.99 -7.41 -7.63
N SER A 11 -15.10 -8.41 -7.69
CA SER A 11 -15.44 -9.74 -8.18
C SER A 11 -16.57 -10.37 -7.36
N TYR A 12 -16.49 -10.30 -6.03
CA TYR A 12 -17.54 -10.79 -5.13
C TYR A 12 -18.86 -10.05 -5.33
N PHE A 13 -18.83 -8.71 -5.45
CA PHE A 13 -20.02 -7.90 -5.72
C PHE A 13 -20.72 -8.31 -7.02
N LEU A 14 -19.98 -8.50 -8.10
CA LEU A 14 -20.55 -8.92 -9.39
C LEU A 14 -21.12 -10.34 -9.34
N GLN A 15 -20.52 -11.24 -8.55
CA GLN A 15 -21.00 -12.61 -8.35
C GLN A 15 -22.26 -12.67 -7.49
N GLU A 16 -22.36 -11.82 -6.47
CA GLU A 16 -23.52 -11.75 -5.58
C GLU A 16 -24.74 -11.14 -6.28
N TYR A 17 -24.51 -10.22 -7.23
CA TYR A 17 -25.57 -9.51 -7.96
C TYR A 17 -25.49 -9.72 -9.49
N PRO A 18 -25.55 -10.96 -10.01
CA PRO A 18 -25.27 -11.25 -11.42
C PRO A 18 -26.32 -10.70 -12.39
N ASN A 19 -27.52 -10.41 -11.90
CA ASN A 19 -28.64 -9.90 -12.71
C ASN A 19 -28.87 -8.38 -12.53
N LEU A 20 -28.02 -7.69 -11.76
CA LEU A 20 -28.19 -6.25 -11.50
C LEU A 20 -27.85 -5.41 -12.73
N TYR A 21 -26.93 -5.89 -13.57
CA TYR A 21 -26.50 -5.23 -14.78
C TYR A 21 -26.78 -6.10 -16.00
N ALA A 22 -27.30 -5.48 -17.05
CA ALA A 22 -27.58 -6.18 -18.32
C ALA A 22 -26.28 -6.61 -19.02
N GLN A 23 -25.20 -5.84 -18.83
CA GLN A 23 -23.86 -6.14 -19.34
C GLN A 23 -22.80 -5.72 -18.33
N THR A 24 -21.75 -6.54 -18.24
CA THR A 24 -20.54 -6.28 -17.46
C THR A 24 -19.34 -6.25 -18.38
N VAL A 25 -18.63 -5.12 -18.39
CA VAL A 25 -17.40 -4.93 -19.16
C VAL A 25 -16.25 -4.85 -18.17
N TYR A 26 -15.32 -5.80 -18.22
CA TYR A 26 -14.17 -5.83 -17.32
C TYR A 26 -12.90 -5.54 -18.11
N VAL A 27 -12.11 -4.57 -17.65
CA VAL A 27 -10.95 -4.04 -18.38
C VAL A 27 -9.77 -3.88 -17.44
N ASP A 28 -8.61 -4.38 -17.86
CA ASP A 28 -7.33 -4.11 -17.21
C ASP A 28 -6.88 -2.68 -17.51
N ALA A 29 -6.98 -1.83 -16.49
CA ALA A 29 -6.57 -0.43 -16.51
C ALA A 29 -5.11 -0.20 -16.10
N SER A 30 -4.28 -1.25 -16.09
CA SER A 30 -2.84 -1.14 -15.79
C SER A 30 -2.06 -0.21 -16.72
N SER A 31 -2.55 0.01 -17.95
CA SER A 31 -1.97 0.96 -18.91
C SER A 31 -2.99 1.42 -19.96
N SER A 32 -2.69 2.52 -20.67
CA SER A 32 -3.52 2.93 -21.82
C SER A 32 -3.60 1.83 -22.90
N ALA A 33 -2.53 1.05 -23.08
CA ALA A 33 -2.48 -0.02 -24.06
C ALA A 33 -3.38 -1.21 -23.68
N SER A 34 -3.39 -1.61 -22.41
CA SER A 34 -4.26 -2.69 -21.91
C SER A 34 -5.73 -2.30 -22.00
N ILE A 35 -6.09 -1.06 -21.61
CA ILE A 35 -7.46 -0.54 -21.74
C ILE A 35 -7.95 -0.66 -23.18
N LYS A 36 -7.15 -0.16 -24.13
CA LYS A 36 -7.51 -0.18 -25.55
C LYS A 36 -7.63 -1.60 -26.09
N ALA A 37 -6.72 -2.51 -25.69
CA ALA A 37 -6.76 -3.90 -26.12
C ALA A 37 -8.00 -4.64 -25.61
N ASP A 38 -8.38 -4.44 -24.34
CA ASP A 38 -9.55 -5.06 -23.74
C ASP A 38 -10.84 -4.47 -24.30
N PHE A 39 -10.91 -3.15 -24.49
CA PHE A 39 -12.02 -2.51 -25.19
C PHE A 39 -12.21 -3.07 -26.60
N GLN A 40 -11.14 -3.17 -27.39
CA GLN A 40 -11.21 -3.75 -28.73
C GLN A 40 -11.70 -5.21 -28.70
N THR A 41 -11.21 -6.00 -27.73
CA THR A 41 -11.59 -7.41 -27.56
C THR A 41 -13.07 -7.55 -27.18
N TRP A 42 -13.54 -6.73 -26.25
CA TRP A 42 -14.94 -6.73 -25.82
C TRP A 42 -15.88 -6.29 -26.94
N ALA A 43 -15.54 -5.24 -27.68
CA ALA A 43 -16.35 -4.78 -28.80
C ALA A 43 -16.55 -5.93 -29.80
N ARG A 44 -15.47 -6.58 -30.25
CA ARG A 44 -15.53 -7.75 -31.16
C ARG A 44 -16.51 -8.83 -30.71
N ALA A 45 -16.63 -9.09 -29.40
CA ALA A 45 -17.50 -10.13 -28.87
C ALA A 45 -19.01 -9.82 -29.02
N LEU A 46 -19.40 -8.54 -29.15
CA LEU A 46 -20.81 -8.12 -29.28
C LEU A 46 -21.39 -8.25 -30.70
N GLY A 47 -20.58 -8.65 -31.68
CA GLY A 47 -21.05 -9.32 -32.89
C GLY A 47 -21.73 -8.47 -33.99
N SER A 48 -21.98 -7.17 -33.81
CA SER A 48 -22.38 -6.30 -34.94
C SER A 48 -22.03 -4.83 -34.72
N GLY A 49 -21.40 -4.19 -35.72
CA GLY A 49 -21.09 -2.75 -35.71
C GLY A 49 -19.61 -2.32 -35.73
N HIS A 50 -18.67 -3.26 -35.66
CA HIS A 50 -17.22 -3.02 -35.59
C HIS A 50 -16.60 -2.81 -36.98
N GLU A 51 -17.00 -1.76 -37.70
CA GLU A 51 -16.53 -1.52 -39.07
C GLU A 51 -15.00 -1.34 -39.18
N ARG A 52 -14.32 -1.02 -38.06
CA ARG A 52 -12.89 -0.68 -38.06
C ARG A 52 -12.04 -1.54 -37.13
N ASP A 53 -12.68 -2.44 -36.38
CA ASP A 53 -11.98 -3.34 -35.45
C ASP A 53 -11.10 -2.56 -34.47
N ALA A 54 -11.62 -1.42 -33.98
CA ALA A 54 -10.87 -0.41 -33.23
C ALA A 54 -11.42 -0.24 -31.80
N TRP A 55 -10.57 0.16 -30.86
CA TRP A 55 -10.97 0.32 -29.45
C TRP A 55 -12.02 1.43 -29.26
N GLU A 56 -12.04 2.43 -30.14
CA GLU A 56 -13.05 3.49 -30.16
C GLU A 56 -14.47 2.95 -30.41
N ASP A 57 -14.61 1.77 -31.02
CA ASP A 57 -15.91 1.12 -31.22
C ASP A 57 -16.54 0.75 -29.87
N ALA A 58 -15.72 0.29 -28.91
CA ALA A 58 -16.18 0.00 -27.55
C ALA A 58 -16.69 1.25 -26.84
N LEU A 59 -15.95 2.37 -26.94
CA LEU A 59 -16.39 3.63 -26.35
C LEU A 59 -17.72 4.11 -26.96
N ARG A 60 -17.89 3.98 -28.28
CA ARG A 60 -19.16 4.32 -28.93
C ARG A 60 -20.32 3.50 -28.38
N LEU A 61 -20.15 2.18 -28.24
CA LEU A 61 -21.16 1.30 -27.63
C LEU A 61 -21.47 1.70 -26.19
N LEU A 62 -20.44 1.99 -25.38
CA LEU A 62 -20.59 2.42 -23.99
C LEU A 62 -21.18 3.84 -23.85
N HIS A 63 -21.05 4.69 -24.87
CA HIS A 63 -21.73 5.99 -24.94
C HIS A 63 -23.21 5.86 -25.27
N ASP A 64 -23.63 4.78 -25.93
CA ASP A 64 -24.98 4.58 -26.45
C ASP A 64 -25.69 3.39 -25.79
N VAL A 65 -25.51 3.20 -24.48
CA VAL A 65 -26.21 2.17 -23.70
C VAL A 65 -27.73 2.27 -23.92
N PRO A 66 -28.42 1.16 -24.29
CA PRO A 66 -29.85 1.17 -24.58
C PRO A 66 -30.70 1.69 -23.42
N LYS A 67 -31.75 2.46 -23.75
CA LYS A 67 -32.71 2.93 -22.75
C LYS A 67 -33.43 1.75 -22.09
N GLY A 68 -33.43 1.75 -20.76
CA GLY A 68 -34.04 0.69 -19.95
C GLY A 68 -33.08 -0.42 -19.54
N GLU A 69 -31.84 -0.39 -20.03
CA GLU A 69 -30.75 -1.22 -19.54
C GLU A 69 -29.84 -0.43 -18.59
N GLN A 70 -29.13 -1.15 -17.73
CA GLN A 70 -28.06 -0.60 -16.91
C GLN A 70 -26.81 -1.46 -17.09
N TRP A 71 -25.72 -0.85 -17.52
CA TRP A 71 -24.45 -1.54 -17.77
C TRP A 71 -23.43 -1.14 -16.71
N ILE A 72 -22.43 -1.99 -16.50
CA ILE A 72 -21.27 -1.67 -15.64
C ILE A 72 -19.96 -1.85 -16.41
N LEU A 73 -19.10 -0.84 -16.31
CA LEU A 73 -17.70 -0.88 -16.76
C LEU A 73 -16.80 -0.92 -15.52
N VAL A 74 -16.02 -1.98 -15.39
CA VAL A 74 -14.98 -2.13 -14.37
C VAL A 74 -13.62 -1.85 -15.00
N LEU A 75 -12.93 -0.83 -14.49
CA LEU A 75 -11.54 -0.50 -14.78
C LEU A 75 -10.69 -0.93 -13.59
N ASP A 76 -10.07 -2.11 -13.69
CA ASP A 76 -9.30 -2.71 -12.60
C ASP A 76 -7.81 -2.38 -12.71
N ASN A 77 -7.10 -2.19 -11.59
CA ASN A 77 -5.67 -1.89 -11.54
C ASN A 77 -5.25 -0.56 -12.20
N ALA A 78 -6.09 0.48 -12.10
CA ALA A 78 -5.80 1.82 -12.61
C ALA A 78 -4.75 2.56 -11.74
N ASP A 79 -3.57 1.96 -11.56
CA ASP A 79 -2.59 2.34 -10.54
C ASP A 79 -1.56 3.38 -11.00
N ASP A 80 -1.35 3.53 -12.31
CA ASP A 80 -0.35 4.44 -12.86
C ASP A 80 -0.78 5.91 -12.70
N PRO A 81 -0.09 6.72 -11.87
CA PRO A 81 -0.47 8.12 -11.67
C PRO A 81 -0.23 9.00 -12.90
N THR A 82 0.50 8.51 -13.91
CA THR A 82 0.74 9.23 -15.16
C THR A 82 -0.29 8.92 -16.24
N LEU A 83 -1.17 7.94 -16.02
CA LEU A 83 -2.23 7.56 -16.94
C LEU A 83 -3.42 8.52 -16.82
N ASP A 84 -3.64 9.34 -17.85
CA ASP A 84 -4.87 10.12 -17.96
C ASP A 84 -6.03 9.24 -18.42
N LEU A 85 -6.91 8.88 -17.47
CA LEU A 85 -8.10 8.07 -17.72
C LEU A 85 -9.23 8.86 -18.37
N VAL A 86 -9.30 10.19 -18.17
CA VAL A 86 -10.48 11.00 -18.56
C VAL A 86 -10.87 10.84 -20.04
N PRO A 87 -9.93 10.80 -21.01
CA PRO A 87 -10.24 10.59 -22.42
C PRO A 87 -10.76 9.19 -22.74
N LEU A 88 -10.54 8.22 -21.84
CA LEU A 88 -10.93 6.82 -21.99
C LEU A 88 -12.25 6.50 -21.26
N LEU A 89 -12.84 7.47 -20.56
CA LEU A 89 -14.10 7.28 -19.84
C LEU A 89 -15.30 7.57 -20.75
N PRO A 90 -16.21 6.59 -20.95
CA PRO A 90 -17.48 6.83 -21.62
C PRO A 90 -18.38 7.75 -20.77
N LYS A 91 -19.35 8.38 -21.44
CA LYS A 91 -20.30 9.31 -20.84
C LYS A 91 -21.71 8.87 -21.20
N ASN A 92 -22.38 8.19 -20.27
CA ASN A 92 -23.78 7.79 -20.38
C ASN A 92 -24.37 7.64 -18.97
N VAL A 93 -25.61 8.08 -18.76
CA VAL A 93 -26.30 8.01 -17.45
C VAL A 93 -26.76 6.61 -17.06
N HIS A 94 -26.82 5.68 -18.01
CA HIS A 94 -27.17 4.28 -17.83
C HIS A 94 -25.95 3.36 -17.67
N LEU A 95 -24.75 3.95 -17.62
CA LEU A 95 -23.49 3.24 -17.41
C LEU A 95 -22.92 3.59 -16.04
N ILE A 96 -22.69 2.56 -15.21
CA ILE A 96 -21.90 2.68 -13.99
C ILE A 96 -20.44 2.39 -14.32
N ILE A 97 -19.54 3.28 -13.88
CA ILE A 97 -18.10 3.06 -14.00
C ILE A 97 -17.57 2.80 -12.60
N LEU A 98 -16.95 1.64 -12.42
CA LEU A 98 -16.25 1.24 -11.20
C LEU A 98 -14.76 1.19 -11.49
N ILE A 99 -13.97 1.93 -10.72
CA ILE A 99 -12.51 1.97 -10.86
C ILE A 99 -11.89 1.37 -9.60
N THR A 100 -10.97 0.41 -9.75
CA THR A 100 -10.10 -0.02 -8.65
C THR A 100 -8.70 0.55 -8.86
N SER A 101 -8.12 1.11 -7.80
CA SER A 101 -6.78 1.69 -7.87
C SER A 101 -6.08 1.77 -6.52
N ARG A 102 -4.76 1.72 -6.53
CA ARG A 102 -3.86 2.09 -5.44
C ARG A 102 -3.57 3.60 -5.43
N ASN A 103 -3.74 4.28 -6.56
CA ASN A 103 -3.58 5.71 -6.66
C ASN A 103 -4.77 6.42 -6.00
N ARG A 104 -4.50 7.06 -4.86
CA ARG A 104 -5.51 7.81 -4.10
C ARG A 104 -6.03 9.01 -4.87
N ASP A 105 -5.22 9.61 -5.75
CA ASP A 105 -5.57 10.85 -6.46
C ASP A 105 -6.66 10.64 -7.53
N LEU A 106 -7.02 9.39 -7.83
CA LEU A 106 -8.18 9.07 -8.68
C LEU A 106 -9.52 9.31 -7.97
N ASP A 107 -9.54 9.58 -6.67
CA ASP A 107 -10.72 10.04 -5.95
C ASP A 107 -11.34 11.30 -6.60
N ASN A 108 -10.51 12.16 -7.18
CA ASN A 108 -10.93 13.36 -7.92
C ASN A 108 -11.80 13.04 -9.16
N LEU A 109 -11.76 11.80 -9.67
CA LEU A 109 -12.64 11.36 -10.76
C LEU A 109 -13.98 10.83 -10.26
N ALA A 110 -14.12 10.56 -8.95
CA ALA A 110 -15.35 10.02 -8.38
C ALA A 110 -16.44 11.10 -8.34
N THR A 111 -17.50 10.89 -9.12
CA THR A 111 -18.67 11.79 -9.16
C THR A 111 -19.79 11.39 -8.20
N THR A 112 -19.78 10.13 -7.74
CA THR A 112 -20.86 9.56 -6.92
C THR A 112 -20.36 9.10 -5.56
N TYR A 113 -19.34 8.24 -5.52
CA TYR A 113 -18.84 7.66 -4.28
C TYR A 113 -17.38 7.25 -4.42
N HIS A 114 -16.62 7.39 -3.33
CA HIS A 114 -15.26 6.90 -3.20
C HIS A 114 -15.18 6.00 -1.96
N LEU A 115 -14.68 4.78 -2.13
CA LEU A 115 -14.47 3.82 -1.04
C LEU A 115 -12.98 3.60 -0.82
N GLU A 116 -12.46 4.13 0.27
CA GLU A 116 -11.09 3.82 0.68
C GLU A 116 -11.03 2.44 1.34
N LEU A 117 -10.37 1.49 0.69
CA LEU A 117 -10.13 0.15 1.24
C LEU A 117 -8.72 0.06 1.83
N GLY A 118 -8.65 -0.04 3.16
CA GLY A 118 -7.43 -0.07 3.95
C GLY A 118 -7.09 -1.47 4.50
N GLU A 119 -6.47 -1.46 5.66
CA GLU A 119 -6.25 -2.65 6.50
C GLU A 119 -7.60 -3.18 7.00
N MET A 120 -7.71 -4.50 7.20
CA MET A 120 -8.89 -5.08 7.84
C MET A 120 -8.88 -4.78 9.34
N ASP A 121 -10.06 -4.75 9.95
CA ASP A 121 -10.11 -4.77 11.41
C ASP A 121 -9.63 -6.12 11.95
N ALA A 122 -9.42 -6.20 13.27
CA ALA A 122 -8.85 -7.39 13.89
C ALA A 122 -9.75 -8.64 13.74
N ASP A 123 -11.07 -8.47 13.71
CA ASP A 123 -12.03 -9.57 13.62
C ASP A 123 -12.12 -10.10 12.18
N GLU A 124 -12.19 -9.20 11.20
CA GLU A 124 -12.10 -9.50 9.76
C GLU A 124 -10.76 -10.19 9.45
N ALA A 125 -9.65 -9.65 9.95
CA ALA A 125 -8.32 -10.21 9.76
C ALA A 125 -8.16 -11.61 10.37
N MET A 126 -8.72 -11.83 11.56
CA MET A 126 -8.75 -13.14 12.20
C MET A 126 -9.56 -14.12 11.35
N ALA A 127 -10.75 -13.73 10.91
CA ALA A 127 -11.60 -14.56 10.08
C ALA A 127 -10.91 -14.99 8.78
N VAL A 128 -10.26 -14.04 8.08
CA VAL A 128 -9.51 -14.31 6.84
C VAL A 128 -8.33 -15.25 7.09
N LEU A 129 -7.53 -15.01 8.14
CA LEU A 129 -6.40 -15.88 8.49
C LEU A 129 -6.86 -17.31 8.77
N LEU A 130 -7.92 -17.48 9.57
CA LEU A 130 -8.45 -18.80 9.93
C LEU A 130 -9.06 -19.51 8.71
N GLN A 131 -9.80 -18.78 7.87
CA GLN A 131 -10.36 -19.32 6.64
C GLN A 131 -9.26 -19.82 5.71
N ALA A 132 -8.21 -19.02 5.49
CA ALA A 132 -7.06 -19.42 4.67
C ALA A 132 -6.30 -20.61 5.27
N ALA A 133 -6.19 -20.68 6.59
CA ALA A 133 -5.59 -21.80 7.31
C ALA A 133 -6.50 -23.06 7.40
N ARG A 134 -7.76 -22.95 6.97
CA ARG A 134 -8.84 -23.93 7.15
C ARG A 134 -9.02 -24.36 8.61
N ARG A 135 -9.06 -23.37 9.50
CA ARG A 135 -9.26 -23.53 10.95
C ARG A 135 -10.56 -22.87 11.39
N GLN A 136 -11.08 -23.30 12.52
CA GLN A 136 -12.28 -22.75 13.14
C GLN A 136 -12.01 -22.45 14.61
N LEU A 137 -12.75 -21.49 15.16
CA LEU A 137 -12.75 -21.22 16.59
C LEU A 137 -13.51 -22.33 17.35
N PRO A 138 -13.20 -22.54 18.64
CA PRO A 138 -12.14 -21.90 19.40
C PRO A 138 -10.76 -22.49 19.08
N LEU A 139 -9.73 -21.63 19.11
CA LEU A 139 -8.33 -22.07 19.13
C LEU A 139 -7.86 -22.28 20.58
N TYR A 140 -6.82 -23.09 20.77
CA TYR A 140 -6.08 -23.12 22.04
C TYR A 140 -5.44 -21.76 22.31
N ASP A 141 -5.34 -21.37 23.58
CA ASP A 141 -4.87 -20.04 23.99
C ASP A 141 -3.56 -19.63 23.31
N GLN A 142 -2.53 -20.50 23.31
CA GLN A 142 -1.24 -20.19 22.68
C GLN A 142 -1.36 -19.93 21.17
N GLU A 143 -2.24 -20.67 20.48
CA GLU A 143 -2.43 -20.51 19.05
C GLU A 143 -3.27 -19.27 18.73
N MET A 144 -4.21 -18.91 19.61
CA MET A 144 -4.94 -17.64 19.53
C MET A 144 -4.01 -16.43 19.70
N HIS A 145 -3.12 -16.46 20.70
CA HIS A 145 -2.12 -15.41 20.88
C HIS A 145 -1.18 -15.30 19.68
N SER A 146 -0.70 -16.44 19.17
CA SER A 146 0.15 -16.47 17.98
C SER A 146 -0.57 -15.94 16.72
N ALA A 147 -1.87 -16.21 16.57
CA ALA A 147 -2.67 -15.62 15.51
C ALA A 147 -2.76 -14.10 15.66
N GLN A 148 -3.03 -13.59 16.86
CA GLN A 148 -3.09 -12.15 17.13
C GLN A 148 -1.76 -11.43 16.88
N ASP A 149 -0.63 -12.06 17.24
CA ASP A 149 0.69 -11.49 16.95
C ASP A 149 0.98 -11.49 15.45
N LEU A 150 0.56 -12.53 14.73
CA LEU A 150 0.66 -12.58 13.28
C LEU A 150 -0.18 -11.49 12.60
N LEU A 151 -1.38 -11.21 13.10
CA LEU A 151 -2.21 -10.09 12.62
C LEU A 151 -1.48 -8.75 12.71
N LYS A 152 -0.83 -8.48 13.85
CA LYS A 152 -0.04 -7.26 14.07
C LYS A 152 1.17 -7.17 13.14
N GLU A 153 1.97 -8.24 13.04
CA GLU A 153 3.16 -8.30 12.18
C GLU A 153 2.83 -8.13 10.70
N LEU A 154 1.69 -8.66 10.26
CA LEU A 154 1.22 -8.53 8.88
C LEU A 154 0.39 -7.26 8.63
N GLY A 155 0.19 -6.42 9.64
CA GLY A 155 -0.59 -5.18 9.56
C GLY A 155 -2.02 -5.38 9.08
N CYS A 156 -2.63 -6.51 9.42
CA CYS A 156 -3.98 -6.89 8.96
C CYS A 156 -4.20 -6.79 7.43
N LEU A 157 -3.13 -6.93 6.63
CA LEU A 157 -3.22 -6.86 5.17
C LEU A 157 -3.78 -8.17 4.60
N ALA A 158 -4.89 -8.09 3.88
CA ALA A 158 -5.62 -9.26 3.37
C ALA A 158 -4.74 -10.27 2.63
N VAL A 159 -3.98 -9.83 1.62
CA VAL A 159 -3.12 -10.75 0.85
C VAL A 159 -2.03 -11.41 1.73
N ALA A 160 -1.49 -10.70 2.73
CA ALA A 160 -0.45 -11.24 3.61
C ALA A 160 -1.01 -12.30 4.55
N LEU A 161 -2.20 -12.06 5.10
CA LEU A 161 -2.93 -13.00 5.96
C LEU A 161 -3.35 -14.25 5.18
N VAL A 162 -3.89 -14.08 3.98
CA VAL A 162 -4.23 -15.20 3.08
C VAL A 162 -3.00 -16.03 2.79
N GLN A 163 -1.86 -15.39 2.51
CA GLN A 163 -0.61 -16.08 2.24
C GLN A 163 -0.11 -16.87 3.46
N ALA A 164 -0.12 -16.27 4.65
CA ALA A 164 0.31 -16.92 5.89
C ALA A 164 -0.61 -18.10 6.25
N GLY A 165 -1.92 -17.89 6.23
CA GLY A 165 -2.91 -18.94 6.50
C GLY A 165 -2.79 -20.10 5.51
N THR A 166 -2.69 -19.80 4.21
CA THR A 166 -2.50 -20.82 3.16
C THR A 166 -1.21 -21.61 3.37
N TYR A 167 -0.12 -20.94 3.75
CA TYR A 167 1.15 -21.61 4.06
C TYR A 167 1.00 -22.59 5.23
N CYS A 168 0.37 -22.15 6.33
CA CYS A 168 0.07 -23.00 7.48
C CYS A 168 -0.79 -24.20 7.08
N HIS A 169 -1.80 -23.99 6.23
CA HIS A 169 -2.64 -25.08 5.74
C HIS A 169 -1.83 -26.09 4.92
N GLN A 170 -1.00 -25.62 3.98
CA GLN A 170 -0.20 -26.45 3.09
C GLN A 170 0.85 -27.31 3.81
N LEU A 171 1.39 -26.82 4.92
CA LEU A 171 2.34 -27.58 5.76
C LEU A 171 1.68 -28.37 6.88
N SER A 172 0.37 -28.20 7.10
CA SER A 172 -0.36 -29.05 8.01
C SER A 172 -0.49 -30.46 7.42
N SER A 173 -0.53 -31.47 8.28
CA SER A 173 -0.57 -32.87 7.85
C SER A 173 -1.65 -33.64 8.59
N THR A 174 -2.17 -34.70 7.96
CA THR A 174 -3.04 -35.66 8.62
C THR A 174 -2.34 -37.01 8.60
N ILE A 175 -2.03 -37.55 9.77
CA ILE A 175 -1.42 -38.88 9.90
C ILE A 175 -2.46 -39.78 10.56
N GLY A 176 -2.97 -40.76 9.81
CA GLY A 176 -4.15 -41.53 10.20
C GLY A 176 -5.40 -40.64 10.23
N ASN A 177 -6.10 -40.61 11.37
CA ASN A 177 -7.29 -39.76 11.60
C ASN A 177 -6.98 -38.54 12.49
N ILE A 178 -5.70 -38.20 12.69
CA ILE A 178 -5.28 -37.09 13.56
C ILE A 178 -4.72 -35.98 12.68
N PHE A 179 -5.40 -34.84 12.67
CA PHE A 179 -4.90 -33.62 12.05
C PHE A 179 -3.81 -33.00 12.94
N ARG A 180 -2.65 -32.72 12.33
CA ARG A 180 -1.50 -32.06 12.95
C ARG A 180 -1.26 -30.72 12.26
N PRO A 181 -1.71 -29.60 12.86
CA PRO A 181 -1.52 -28.29 12.27
C PRO A 181 -0.05 -27.88 12.28
N TYR A 182 0.41 -27.24 11.19
CA TYR A 182 1.60 -26.39 11.24
C TYR A 182 1.21 -25.07 11.89
N THR A 183 1.66 -24.81 13.11
CA THR A 183 1.05 -23.79 13.98
C THR A 183 1.37 -22.36 13.54
N PHE A 184 0.57 -21.40 14.00
CA PHE A 184 0.86 -19.98 13.75
C PHE A 184 2.16 -19.55 14.44
N SER A 185 2.48 -20.14 15.60
CA SER A 185 3.78 -19.92 16.26
C SER A 185 4.96 -20.42 15.42
N GLN A 186 4.83 -21.57 14.76
CA GLN A 186 5.85 -22.08 13.84
C GLN A 186 6.03 -21.14 12.63
N TYR A 187 4.92 -20.66 12.07
CA TYR A 187 4.97 -19.70 10.97
C TYR A 187 5.61 -18.37 11.39
N LEU A 188 5.25 -17.81 12.55
CA LEU A 188 5.87 -16.59 13.09
C LEU A 188 7.39 -16.75 13.22
N SER A 189 7.84 -17.88 13.77
CA SER A 189 9.27 -18.16 13.93
C SER A 189 9.99 -18.18 12.57
N LEU A 190 9.39 -18.80 11.56
CA LEU A 190 9.91 -18.79 10.20
C LEU A 190 9.85 -17.39 9.57
N PHE A 191 8.77 -16.66 9.82
CA PHE A 191 8.54 -15.31 9.31
C PHE A 191 9.61 -14.35 9.83
N HIS A 192 9.93 -14.35 11.12
CA HIS A 192 10.99 -13.49 11.66
C HIS A 192 12.37 -13.77 11.05
N LEU A 193 12.64 -15.01 10.62
CA LEU A 193 13.93 -15.39 10.04
C LEU A 193 13.99 -15.17 8.52
N HIS A 194 12.88 -15.41 7.80
CA HIS A 194 12.82 -15.43 6.33
C HIS A 194 11.73 -14.53 5.76
N ARG A 195 11.37 -13.45 6.45
CA ARG A 195 10.27 -12.53 6.08
C ARG A 195 10.31 -12.12 4.62
N ALA A 196 11.46 -11.63 4.14
CA ALA A 196 11.60 -11.14 2.78
C ALA A 196 11.36 -12.22 1.72
N GLU A 197 11.85 -13.44 1.95
CA GLU A 197 11.64 -14.57 1.05
C GLU A 197 10.17 -14.98 1.02
N LEU A 198 9.54 -15.07 2.20
CA LEU A 198 8.13 -15.40 2.32
C LEU A 198 7.29 -14.33 1.62
N MET A 199 7.43 -13.05 1.94
CA MET A 199 6.61 -11.98 1.37
C MET A 199 6.84 -11.71 -0.13
N LYS A 200 7.96 -12.18 -0.70
CA LYS A 200 8.19 -12.17 -2.17
C LYS A 200 7.54 -13.35 -2.87
N LYS A 201 7.36 -14.48 -2.17
CA LYS A 201 6.82 -15.71 -2.76
C LYS A 201 5.41 -15.45 -3.30
N LYS A 202 5.18 -15.87 -4.53
CA LYS A 202 3.86 -15.85 -5.15
C LYS A 202 2.91 -16.75 -4.37
N GLY A 203 1.67 -16.31 -4.16
CA GLY A 203 0.61 -17.15 -3.60
C GLY A 203 0.44 -18.42 -4.44
N SER A 204 0.33 -19.59 -3.79
CA SER A 204 0.41 -20.88 -4.48
C SER A 204 -0.87 -21.27 -5.24
N THR A 205 -2.00 -20.59 -5.04
CA THR A 205 -3.25 -20.84 -5.79
C THR A 205 -4.27 -19.77 -5.43
N SER A 206 -4.43 -18.74 -6.26
CA SER A 206 -5.69 -17.99 -6.38
C SER A 206 -6.21 -18.16 -7.81
N LEU A 207 -7.53 -18.24 -7.96
CA LEU A 207 -8.23 -18.27 -9.27
C LEU A 207 -7.98 -17.01 -10.12
N ASP A 208 -7.40 -15.98 -9.52
CA ASP A 208 -7.06 -14.71 -10.17
C ASP A 208 -5.60 -14.70 -10.64
N SER A 209 -5.36 -14.07 -11.79
CA SER A 209 -4.04 -13.80 -12.38
C SER A 209 -3.12 -12.93 -11.50
N TYR A 210 -3.62 -12.38 -10.39
CA TYR A 210 -2.84 -11.62 -9.41
C TYR A 210 -1.97 -12.55 -8.53
N GLN A 211 -0.86 -13.00 -9.09
CA GLN A 211 0.06 -13.95 -8.44
C GLN A 211 1.23 -13.28 -7.71
N GLN A 212 1.20 -11.98 -7.43
CA GLN A 212 2.36 -11.29 -6.87
C GLN A 212 2.38 -11.35 -5.34
N GLY A 213 3.54 -11.66 -4.77
CA GLY A 213 3.78 -11.49 -3.33
C GLY A 213 3.70 -10.02 -2.91
N VAL A 214 3.47 -9.77 -1.64
CA VAL A 214 3.37 -8.42 -1.05
C VAL A 214 4.58 -7.57 -1.40
N TYR A 215 5.78 -8.07 -1.12
CA TYR A 215 7.03 -7.33 -1.35
C TYR A 215 7.28 -7.08 -2.84
N THR A 216 6.87 -8.00 -3.71
CA THR A 216 6.97 -7.81 -5.17
C THR A 216 6.13 -6.62 -5.63
N THR A 217 4.95 -6.41 -5.04
CA THR A 217 4.09 -5.26 -5.35
C THR A 217 4.74 -3.94 -4.92
N PHE A 218 5.40 -3.94 -3.75
CA PHE A 218 6.17 -2.78 -3.29
C PHE A 218 7.40 -2.52 -4.16
N ASP A 219 8.14 -3.56 -4.57
CA ASP A 219 9.30 -3.47 -5.44
C ASP A 219 8.96 -2.81 -6.79
N ILE A 220 7.79 -3.09 -7.37
CA ILE A 220 7.31 -2.45 -8.60
C ILE A 220 7.09 -0.96 -8.37
N SER A 221 6.39 -0.60 -7.29
CA SER A 221 6.08 0.79 -6.95
C SER A 221 7.36 1.58 -6.64
N TYR A 222 8.35 0.94 -6.00
CA TYR A 222 9.63 1.54 -5.66
C TYR A 222 10.49 1.89 -6.87
N LYS A 223 10.45 1.06 -7.93
CA LYS A 223 11.29 1.25 -9.12
C LYS A 223 10.97 2.53 -9.88
N VAL A 224 9.73 2.98 -9.82
CA VAL A 224 9.26 4.19 -10.51
C VAL A 224 9.41 5.46 -9.68
N LEU A 225 9.75 5.35 -8.39
CA LEU A 225 9.96 6.51 -7.53
C LEU A 225 11.21 7.31 -7.93
N PRO A 226 11.14 8.66 -7.92
CA PRO A 226 12.32 9.51 -8.02
C PRO A 226 13.32 9.22 -6.90
N GLN A 227 14.62 9.39 -7.18
CA GLN A 227 15.69 9.07 -6.24
C GLN A 227 15.52 9.76 -4.87
N LYS A 228 15.21 11.06 -4.85
CA LYS A 228 14.98 11.79 -3.59
C LYS A 228 13.78 11.27 -2.81
N SER A 229 12.70 10.88 -3.48
CA SER A 229 11.54 10.28 -2.82
C SER A 229 11.88 8.92 -2.21
N ARG A 230 12.78 8.14 -2.83
CA ARG A 230 13.31 6.89 -2.26
C ARG A 230 14.15 7.15 -1.02
N GLU A 231 15.04 8.14 -1.05
CA GLU A 231 15.86 8.55 0.10
C GLU A 231 14.99 9.03 1.26
N PHE A 232 13.96 9.84 0.97
CA PHE A 232 13.00 10.28 1.98
C PHE A 232 12.18 9.11 2.55
N LEU A 233 11.72 8.18 1.71
CA LEU A 233 11.01 6.98 2.14
C LEU A 233 11.86 6.11 3.09
N HIS A 234 13.13 5.91 2.75
CA HIS A 234 14.08 5.20 3.63
C HIS A 234 14.31 5.92 4.95
N LEU A 235 14.44 7.25 4.92
CA LEU A 235 14.57 8.07 6.13
C LEU A 235 13.36 7.89 7.06
N ILE A 236 12.13 8.06 6.56
CA ILE A 236 10.93 7.93 7.39
C ILE A 236 10.71 6.48 7.85
N SER A 237 11.20 5.46 7.12
CA SER A 237 11.11 4.06 7.56
C SER A 237 11.90 3.74 8.83
N SER A 238 12.83 4.62 9.21
CA SER A 238 13.63 4.50 10.44
C SER A 238 12.93 5.05 11.68
N PHE A 239 11.81 5.76 11.53
CA PHE A 239 10.93 6.18 12.61
C PHE A 239 9.98 5.04 13.02
N HIS A 240 9.21 5.20 14.11
CA HIS A 240 7.99 4.41 14.29
C HIS A 240 7.05 4.56 13.08
N HIS A 241 6.32 3.51 12.72
CA HIS A 241 5.54 3.46 11.48
C HIS A 241 4.27 4.31 11.50
N THR A 242 3.78 4.71 12.67
CA THR A 242 2.62 5.60 12.83
C THR A 242 3.05 7.02 13.20
N ASP A 243 2.21 8.00 12.86
CA ASP A 243 2.29 9.40 13.33
C ASP A 243 3.67 10.07 13.18
N ILE A 244 4.35 9.84 12.05
CA ILE A 244 5.67 10.43 11.75
C ILE A 244 5.49 11.94 11.52
N PRO A 245 6.00 12.82 12.41
CA PRO A 245 5.67 14.24 12.37
C PRO A 245 6.56 15.00 11.38
N LEU A 246 6.00 15.48 10.27
CA LEU A 246 6.71 16.43 9.41
C LEU A 246 7.20 17.71 10.13
N PRO A 247 6.50 18.28 11.15
CA PRO A 247 7.06 19.43 11.87
C PRO A 247 8.39 19.13 12.57
N ALA A 248 8.71 17.87 12.88
CA ALA A 248 10.02 17.53 13.44
C ALA A 248 11.16 17.75 12.44
N PHE A 249 10.94 17.42 11.16
CA PHE A 249 11.95 17.66 10.13
C PHE A 249 12.17 19.17 9.90
N ALA A 250 11.09 19.96 9.94
CA ALA A 250 11.15 21.41 9.85
C ALA A 250 11.88 22.03 11.05
N GLU A 251 11.60 21.56 12.26
CA GLU A 251 12.28 21.99 13.49
C GLU A 251 13.77 21.64 13.46
N ALA A 252 14.10 20.39 13.14
CA ALA A 252 15.48 19.93 13.02
C ALA A 252 16.26 20.75 11.97
N ALA A 253 15.64 21.04 10.83
CA ALA A 253 16.23 21.89 9.80
C ALA A 253 16.49 23.32 10.30
N ARG A 254 15.58 23.90 11.10
CA ARG A 254 15.76 25.23 11.71
C ARG A 254 16.94 25.25 12.67
N ASN A 255 17.17 24.15 13.38
CA ASN A 255 18.32 23.94 14.25
C ASN A 255 19.58 23.50 13.48
N GLY A 256 19.57 23.54 12.14
CA GLY A 256 20.70 23.16 11.31
C GLY A 256 21.01 21.66 11.31
N PHE A 257 20.10 20.84 11.83
CA PHE A 257 20.27 19.44 12.21
C PHE A 257 21.37 19.21 13.25
N GLU A 258 21.75 20.24 14.01
CA GLU A 258 22.78 20.14 15.03
C GLU A 258 22.18 19.79 16.38
N ASP A 259 22.94 19.05 17.20
CA ASP A 259 22.47 18.74 18.55
C ASP A 259 22.52 20.02 19.40
N PRO A 260 21.48 20.28 20.20
CA PRO A 260 21.39 21.47 21.04
C PRO A 260 22.47 21.50 22.14
N PHE A 261 22.94 20.31 22.55
CA PHE A 261 23.94 20.13 23.61
C PHE A 261 24.91 19.02 23.22
N SER A 262 26.16 19.14 23.67
CA SER A 262 27.22 18.14 23.42
C SER A 262 27.55 17.38 24.71
N TYR A 263 26.69 16.44 25.10
CA TYR A 263 26.90 15.60 26.29
C TYR A 263 27.84 14.40 26.04
N LEU A 264 27.84 13.87 24.82
CA LEU A 264 28.67 12.75 24.39
C LEU A 264 29.46 13.11 23.13
N PRO A 265 30.62 12.47 22.88
CA PRO A 265 31.32 12.61 21.61
C PRO A 265 30.44 12.24 20.43
N ARG A 266 30.47 13.07 19.39
CA ARG A 266 29.72 12.83 18.14
C ARG A 266 30.40 11.72 17.32
N PRO A 267 29.64 10.86 16.64
CA PRO A 267 30.18 9.86 15.71
C PRO A 267 31.02 10.48 14.59
N GLU A 268 31.93 9.71 13.99
CA GLU A 268 32.79 10.18 12.89
C GLU A 268 32.00 10.62 11.65
N ASP A 269 30.83 10.01 11.41
CA ASP A 269 29.95 10.30 10.28
C ASP A 269 28.97 11.46 10.53
N TYR A 270 28.99 12.09 11.71
CA TYR A 270 28.08 13.18 12.10
C TYR A 270 27.97 14.30 11.06
N ALA A 271 29.11 14.84 10.61
CA ALA A 271 29.13 15.92 9.63
C ALA A 271 28.56 15.48 8.26
N SER A 272 28.78 14.22 7.89
CA SER A 272 28.24 13.62 6.67
C SER A 272 26.72 13.46 6.75
N ILE A 273 26.21 13.02 7.90
CA ILE A 273 24.76 12.88 8.18
C ILE A 273 24.05 14.23 8.02
N ILE A 274 24.55 15.28 8.68
CA ILE A 274 23.98 16.63 8.57
C ILE A 274 23.98 17.12 7.13
N THR A 275 25.09 16.91 6.41
CA THR A 275 25.21 17.31 5.01
C THR A 275 24.16 16.63 4.14
N LYS A 276 23.94 15.32 4.33
CA LYS A 276 22.93 14.55 3.59
C LYS A 276 21.50 14.99 3.91
N LEU A 277 21.19 15.23 5.19
CA LEU A 277 19.88 15.77 5.59
C LEU A 277 19.60 17.13 4.94
N LYS A 278 20.59 18.04 4.94
CA LYS A 278 20.47 19.34 4.25
C LYS A 278 20.27 19.18 2.74
N GLN A 279 21.00 18.28 2.09
CA GLN A 279 20.85 18.03 0.65
C GLN A 279 19.47 17.44 0.27
N LEU A 280 18.90 16.63 1.16
CA LEU A 280 17.61 15.99 0.95
C LEU A 280 16.43 16.93 1.23
N LEU A 281 16.49 17.68 2.33
CA LEU A 281 15.34 18.37 2.93
C LEU A 281 15.39 19.91 2.86
N CYS A 282 16.53 20.50 2.51
CA CYS A 282 16.73 21.95 2.55
C CYS A 282 17.08 22.53 1.18
N THR A 283 16.79 23.83 1.03
CA THR A 283 17.37 24.70 0.01
C THR A 283 18.39 25.64 0.65
N ASN A 284 18.97 26.55 -0.14
CA ASN A 284 19.84 27.61 0.36
C ASN A 284 19.17 28.49 1.44
N ALA A 285 17.83 28.53 1.49
CA ALA A 285 17.05 29.29 2.47
C ALA A 285 16.64 28.48 3.72
N GLY A 286 17.07 27.22 3.85
CA GLY A 286 16.68 26.33 4.94
C GLY A 286 15.62 25.30 4.53
N TRP A 287 14.75 24.90 5.45
CA TRP A 287 13.71 23.89 5.26
C TRP A 287 12.89 24.12 3.98
N ASN A 288 12.71 23.06 3.20
CA ASN A 288 11.92 23.10 1.97
C ASN A 288 10.57 22.40 2.15
N GLU A 289 9.60 23.13 2.69
CA GLU A 289 8.23 22.64 2.93
C GLU A 289 7.59 22.08 1.65
N LEU A 290 7.73 22.79 0.53
CA LEU A 290 7.13 22.38 -0.74
C LEU A 290 7.66 21.02 -1.21
N GLN A 291 8.97 20.79 -1.08
CA GLN A 291 9.59 19.51 -1.42
C GLN A 291 9.18 18.38 -0.48
N ALA A 292 9.04 18.66 0.82
CA ALA A 292 8.55 17.66 1.78
C ALA A 292 7.11 17.24 1.46
N GLN A 293 6.26 18.21 1.11
CA GLN A 293 4.88 17.95 0.67
C GLN A 293 4.85 17.20 -0.67
N GLU A 294 5.73 17.54 -1.62
CA GLU A 294 5.88 16.81 -2.88
C GLU A 294 6.29 15.34 -2.64
N PHE A 295 7.23 15.09 -1.72
CA PHE A 295 7.56 13.72 -1.32
C PHE A 295 6.35 12.98 -0.74
N ALA A 296 5.59 13.61 0.16
CA ALA A 296 4.39 13.03 0.72
C ALA A 296 3.35 12.71 -0.36
N GLN A 297 3.10 13.62 -1.30
CA GLN A 297 2.18 13.43 -2.41
C GLN A 297 2.60 12.26 -3.31
N ILE A 298 3.87 12.24 -3.74
CA ILE A 298 4.40 11.15 -4.57
C ILE A 298 4.26 9.80 -3.84
N LEU A 299 4.66 9.72 -2.57
CA LEU A 299 4.58 8.45 -1.83
C LEU A 299 3.13 8.00 -1.59
N ARG A 300 2.19 8.95 -1.46
CA ARG A 300 0.74 8.67 -1.35
C ARG A 300 0.14 8.18 -2.66
N SER A 301 0.54 8.72 -3.81
CA SER A 301 0.03 8.27 -5.11
C SER A 301 0.42 6.81 -5.40
N PHE A 302 1.55 6.35 -4.85
CA PHE A 302 1.96 4.95 -4.87
C PHE A 302 1.42 4.11 -3.69
N SER A 303 0.57 4.67 -2.84
CA SER A 303 -0.02 3.96 -1.69
C SER A 303 1.02 3.42 -0.68
N LEU A 304 2.22 4.00 -0.64
CA LEU A 304 3.31 3.58 0.25
C LEU A 304 3.23 4.26 1.62
N VAL A 305 2.65 5.46 1.66
CA VAL A 305 2.35 6.18 2.90
C VAL A 305 0.90 6.64 2.90
N THR A 306 0.34 6.80 4.08
CA THR A 306 -0.86 7.62 4.33
C THR A 306 -0.44 8.90 5.02
N ALA A 307 -1.31 9.90 4.99
CA ALA A 307 -1.07 11.15 5.69
C ALA A 307 -2.32 11.58 6.45
N SER A 308 -2.12 12.08 7.66
CA SER A 308 -3.16 12.64 8.52
C SER A 308 -2.77 14.07 8.91
N SER A 309 -3.77 14.88 9.24
CA SER A 309 -3.56 16.21 9.79
C SER A 309 -4.09 16.24 11.21
N ILE A 310 -3.23 16.58 12.18
CA ILE A 310 -3.58 16.71 13.60
C ILE A 310 -3.05 18.07 14.05
N ASN A 311 -3.91 18.92 14.61
CA ASN A 311 -3.55 20.26 15.08
C ASN A 311 -2.78 21.08 14.03
N ASP A 312 -3.26 21.10 12.79
CA ASP A 312 -2.62 21.80 11.65
C ASP A 312 -1.21 21.33 11.29
N HIS A 313 -0.80 20.16 11.77
CA HIS A 313 0.45 19.50 11.42
C HIS A 313 0.21 18.24 10.59
N LEU A 314 1.04 18.06 9.58
CA LEU A 314 1.01 16.89 8.71
C LEU A 314 1.82 15.74 9.33
N PHE A 315 1.19 14.58 9.44
CA PHE A 315 1.80 13.34 9.91
C PHE A 315 1.77 12.31 8.79
N LEU A 316 2.83 11.54 8.68
CA LEU A 316 2.92 10.42 7.73
C LEU A 316 2.80 9.11 8.48
N GLN A 317 2.21 8.11 7.83
CA GLN A 317 2.12 6.76 8.35
C GLN A 317 2.50 5.76 7.27
N LEU A 318 3.28 4.76 7.68
CA LEU A 318 3.67 3.60 6.90
C LEU A 318 2.84 2.41 7.39
N HIS A 319 2.41 1.58 6.46
CA HIS A 319 1.95 0.24 6.83
C HIS A 319 3.14 -0.56 7.41
N PRO A 320 2.97 -1.40 8.46
CA PRO A 320 4.06 -2.18 9.07
C PRO A 320 4.86 -3.00 8.06
N LEU A 321 4.19 -3.66 7.11
CA LEU A 321 4.84 -4.39 6.00
C LEU A 321 5.64 -3.50 5.04
N VAL A 322 5.28 -2.24 4.82
CA VAL A 322 6.08 -1.31 3.99
C VAL A 322 7.34 -0.92 4.73
N GLN A 323 7.24 -0.59 6.03
CA GLN A 323 8.40 -0.27 6.85
C GLN A 323 9.38 -1.44 6.90
N THR A 324 8.88 -2.64 7.19
CA THR A 324 9.72 -3.83 7.33
C THR A 324 10.33 -4.26 6.00
N TRP A 325 9.60 -4.15 4.89
CA TRP A 325 10.13 -4.33 3.54
C TRP A 325 11.31 -3.41 3.23
N LEU A 326 11.22 -2.11 3.56
CA LEU A 326 12.33 -1.16 3.35
C LEU A 326 13.56 -1.57 4.16
N ARG A 327 13.36 -1.97 5.42
CA ARG A 327 14.43 -2.44 6.32
C ARG A 327 15.08 -3.74 5.85
N ASP A 328 14.32 -4.62 5.20
CA ASP A 328 14.81 -5.87 4.62
C ASP A 328 15.58 -5.66 3.30
N MET A 329 15.39 -4.51 2.63
CA MET A 329 15.88 -4.28 1.28
C MET A 329 17.38 -4.00 1.22
N ASP A 330 17.92 -3.26 2.19
CA ASP A 330 19.34 -2.85 2.20
C ASP A 330 19.85 -2.65 3.63
N SER A 331 20.41 -3.73 4.21
CA SER A 331 20.92 -3.71 5.59
C SER A 331 22.12 -2.77 5.79
N VAL A 332 22.85 -2.42 4.73
CA VAL A 332 24.02 -1.54 4.78
C VAL A 332 23.57 -0.08 4.79
N ASN A 333 22.69 0.31 3.86
CA ASN A 333 22.15 1.68 3.82
C ASN A 333 21.17 1.96 4.97
N SER A 334 20.51 0.93 5.53
CA SER A 334 19.62 1.05 6.68
C SER A 334 20.26 1.76 7.88
N ARG A 335 21.54 1.47 8.18
CA ARG A 335 22.25 2.15 9.28
C ARG A 335 22.40 3.66 9.08
N GLN A 336 22.62 4.08 7.83
CA GLN A 336 22.79 5.49 7.52
C GLN A 336 21.47 6.26 7.68
N TYR A 337 20.36 5.70 7.20
CA TYR A 337 19.04 6.32 7.37
C TYR A 337 18.58 6.31 8.82
N GLN A 338 18.93 5.27 9.58
CA GLN A 338 18.72 5.24 11.02
C GLN A 338 19.48 6.37 11.71
N ALA A 339 20.76 6.59 11.37
CA ALA A 339 21.54 7.69 11.93
C ALA A 339 20.97 9.07 11.54
N MET A 340 20.46 9.22 10.31
CA MET A 340 19.75 10.42 9.88
C MET A 340 18.45 10.65 10.68
N ALA A 341 17.66 9.61 10.92
CA ALA A 341 16.43 9.71 11.72
C ALA A 341 16.73 10.09 13.17
N ILE A 342 17.73 9.44 13.79
CA ILE A 342 18.23 9.81 15.13
C ILE A 342 18.63 11.29 15.14
N GLN A 343 19.37 11.76 14.13
CA GLN A 343 19.79 13.15 14.06
C GLN A 343 18.62 14.15 13.95
N VAL A 344 17.55 13.79 13.23
CA VAL A 344 16.31 14.60 13.21
C VAL A 344 15.71 14.68 14.62
N LEU A 345 15.62 13.54 15.33
CA LEU A 345 15.06 13.49 16.69
C LEU A 345 15.90 14.28 17.69
N THR A 346 17.23 14.12 17.70
CA THR A 346 18.12 14.81 18.64
C THR A 346 18.18 16.31 18.40
N ALA A 347 18.15 16.73 17.13
CA ALA A 347 18.11 18.16 16.76
C ALA A 347 16.79 18.84 17.16
N CYS A 348 15.72 18.10 17.41
CA CYS A 348 14.45 18.65 17.92
C CYS A 348 14.44 18.83 19.44
N GLY A 349 15.39 18.22 20.17
CA GLY A 349 15.40 18.20 21.63
C GLY A 349 15.46 19.61 22.23
N SER A 350 14.34 20.09 22.78
CA SER A 350 14.30 21.38 23.48
C SER A 350 13.23 21.35 24.55
N GLU A 351 13.55 21.86 25.74
CA GLU A 351 12.58 22.03 26.84
C GLU A 351 11.44 23.00 26.46
N LYS A 352 11.63 23.81 25.42
CA LYS A 352 10.66 24.83 24.99
C LYS A 352 9.59 24.31 24.02
N ASN A 353 9.81 23.16 23.36
CA ASN A 353 8.90 22.60 22.36
C ASN A 353 8.09 21.41 22.91
N PHE A 354 7.33 21.64 23.99
CA PHE A 354 6.57 20.59 24.67
C PHE A 354 5.58 19.86 23.75
N GLU A 355 4.91 20.57 22.85
CA GLU A 355 3.95 19.96 21.91
C GLU A 355 4.64 19.00 20.93
N LEU A 356 5.75 19.43 20.31
CA LEU A 356 6.51 18.58 19.40
C LEU A 356 7.07 17.35 20.12
N ASN A 357 7.59 17.52 21.34
CA ASN A 357 8.16 16.42 22.13
C ASN A 357 7.15 15.28 22.37
N ARG A 358 5.85 15.59 22.48
CA ARG A 358 4.80 14.56 22.61
C ARG A 358 4.65 13.71 21.36
N TYR A 359 4.82 14.31 20.19
CA TYR A 359 4.80 13.60 18.91
C TYR A 359 6.05 12.75 18.70
N LEU A 360 7.19 13.12 19.29
CA LEU A 360 8.44 12.39 19.11
C LEU A 360 8.52 11.10 19.93
N LEU A 361 7.77 10.98 21.04
CA LEU A 361 7.89 9.88 21.99
C LEU A 361 7.82 8.47 21.39
N PRO A 362 6.89 8.15 20.46
CA PRO A 362 6.84 6.82 19.85
C PRO A 362 8.06 6.47 18.99
N HIS A 363 8.84 7.47 18.58
CA HIS A 363 9.97 7.33 17.64
C HIS A 363 11.35 7.31 18.33
N ILE A 364 11.39 7.54 19.64
CA ILE A 364 12.60 7.44 20.49
C ILE A 364 12.69 6.00 21.01
#